data_AF-G0MIX5-F1
#
_entry.id   AF-G0MIX5-F1
#
_cell.length_a   1.000
_cell.length_b   1.000
_cell.length_c   1.000
_cell.angle_alpha   90.00
_cell.angle_beta   90.00
_cell.angle_gamma   90.00
#
_symmetry.space_group_name_H-M   'P 1'
#
loop_
_entity.id
_entity.type
_entity.pdbx_description
1 polymer ?
#
loop_
_entity_poly.entity_id
_entity_poly.type
_entity_poly.pdbx_seq_one_letter_code
_entity_poly.pdbx_strand_id
1 'polypeptide(L)'
;MYSDDDFIEFDSSEAEMEEPEEDQILNITSLKSAMQSTVSDVLEVLEINEGVARILLQKYRWNKDVLMDKFYESADRNSFLTEANVIPKTVPVLNTQEECEICCDTETQLDGLACGHQACVNCWKLYLAERIGDGQSEIECLDSSCNLLIEDEKVRHFLKNDQKLLERFDQLRNLVSIKMEQIQECTSKSWNDVRFLQKAIDILSTCRRTLMYTYIFAFYLQEGNNRELFESNQKDLEMTTETLTGFLENELEDQDVTTLMTDVQDKCRYLQQRRQILLEYCIEGLDNNTWVFTE
;
A
#
# COMPACT_ATOMS: atom_id res chain seq x y z
N MET A 1 -44.29 54.45 -21.51
CA MET A 1 -43.36 53.50 -22.16
C MET A 1 -42.26 53.21 -21.17
N TYR A 2 -42.54 52.29 -20.26
CA TYR A 2 -41.57 51.60 -19.41
C TYR A 2 -41.97 50.14 -19.54
N SER A 3 -41.11 49.34 -20.16
CA SER A 3 -41.32 47.91 -20.37
C SER A 3 -40.65 47.18 -19.21
N ASP A 4 -41.49 46.71 -18.29
CA ASP A 4 -41.21 45.57 -17.42
C ASP A 4 -41.26 44.30 -18.29
N ASP A 5 -40.20 43.51 -18.28
CA ASP A 5 -40.19 42.04 -18.43
C ASP A 5 -38.75 41.59 -18.75
N ASP A 6 -38.01 41.18 -17.72
CA ASP A 6 -36.91 40.21 -17.85
C ASP A 6 -36.95 39.34 -16.58
N PHE A 7 -37.94 38.45 -16.55
CA PHE A 7 -38.01 37.33 -15.62
C PHE A 7 -37.02 36.28 -16.12
N ILE A 8 -35.87 36.14 -15.44
CA ILE A 8 -34.90 35.09 -15.72
C ILE A 8 -35.52 33.76 -15.26
N GLU A 9 -35.89 32.92 -16.22
CA GLU A 9 -36.21 31.50 -16.01
C GLU A 9 -34.97 30.80 -15.43
N PHE A 10 -35.10 30.32 -14.19
CA PHE A 10 -34.11 29.46 -13.54
C PHE A 10 -34.24 28.06 -14.17
N ASP A 11 -33.32 27.75 -15.08
CA ASP A 11 -33.17 26.44 -15.70
C ASP A 11 -32.84 25.40 -14.61
N SER A 12 -33.86 24.64 -14.22
CA SER A 12 -33.72 23.48 -13.36
C SER A 12 -33.13 22.34 -14.18
N SER A 13 -31.81 22.38 -14.43
CA SER A 13 -31.10 21.21 -14.92
C SER A 13 -31.18 20.13 -13.85
N GLU A 14 -31.97 19.09 -14.12
CA GLU A 14 -32.04 17.84 -13.37
C GLU A 14 -30.61 17.31 -13.18
N ALA A 15 -30.06 17.48 -11.98
CA ALA A 15 -28.87 16.76 -11.57
C ALA A 15 -29.29 15.29 -11.42
N GLU A 16 -28.89 14.46 -12.37
CA GLU A 16 -28.94 13.00 -12.26
C GLU A 16 -28.23 12.62 -10.96
N MET A 17 -29.00 12.28 -9.92
CA MET A 17 -28.48 11.65 -8.72
C MET A 17 -28.08 10.23 -9.11
N GLU A 18 -26.80 10.03 -9.41
CA GLU A 18 -26.19 8.70 -9.44
C GLU A 18 -26.42 8.05 -8.06
N GLU A 19 -27.11 6.90 -8.04
CA GLU A 19 -27.29 6.11 -6.82
C GLU A 19 -25.91 5.72 -6.26
N PRO A 20 -25.70 5.80 -4.92
CA PRO A 20 -24.44 5.39 -4.33
C PRO A 20 -24.25 3.89 -4.55
N GLU A 21 -23.26 3.52 -5.37
CA GLU A 21 -22.82 2.13 -5.54
C GLU A 21 -22.37 1.60 -4.16
N GLU A 22 -23.05 0.56 -3.66
CA GLU A 22 -22.74 -0.09 -2.39
C GLU A 22 -21.34 -0.75 -2.45
N ASP A 23 -20.43 -0.32 -1.59
CA ASP A 23 -19.08 -0.89 -1.51
C ASP A 23 -19.10 -2.35 -1.02
N GLN A 24 -18.51 -3.26 -1.82
CA GLN A 24 -18.33 -4.67 -1.44
C GLN A 24 -16.98 -4.90 -0.73
N ILE A 25 -17.02 -5.49 0.46
CA ILE A 25 -15.83 -5.99 1.15
C ILE A 25 -15.31 -7.23 0.39
N LEU A 26 -14.15 -7.09 -0.27
CA LEU A 26 -13.52 -8.17 -1.03
C LEU A 26 -12.53 -8.95 -0.17
N ASN A 27 -12.70 -10.28 -0.12
CA ASN A 27 -11.73 -11.18 0.51
C ASN A 27 -10.46 -11.29 -0.38
N ILE A 28 -9.31 -11.67 0.17
CA ILE A 28 -8.03 -11.91 -0.55
C ILE A 28 -8.20 -12.75 -1.83
N THR A 29 -9.13 -13.70 -1.82
CA THR A 29 -9.53 -14.54 -2.96
C THR A 29 -10.28 -13.74 -4.03
N SER A 30 -11.17 -12.83 -3.62
CA SER A 30 -11.89 -11.93 -4.52
C SER A 30 -10.95 -10.86 -5.11
N LEU A 31 -10.00 -10.36 -4.32
CA LEU A 31 -8.93 -9.47 -4.77
C LEU A 31 -8.02 -10.17 -5.79
N LYS A 32 -7.61 -11.41 -5.52
CA LYS A 32 -6.88 -12.24 -6.50
C LYS A 32 -7.67 -12.46 -7.79
N SER A 33 -8.99 -12.63 -7.71
CA SER A 33 -9.85 -12.75 -8.90
C SER A 33 -9.97 -11.43 -9.66
N ALA A 34 -10.07 -10.29 -8.97
CA ALA A 34 -10.11 -8.97 -9.58
C ALA A 34 -8.78 -8.62 -10.30
N MET A 35 -7.65 -8.97 -9.67
CA MET A 35 -6.32 -8.95 -10.29
C MET A 35 -6.30 -9.76 -11.59
N GLN A 36 -6.76 -11.01 -11.51
CA GLN A 36 -6.78 -11.91 -12.65
C GLN A 36 -7.70 -11.39 -13.77
N SER A 37 -8.82 -10.77 -13.42
CA SER A 37 -9.71 -10.11 -14.38
C SER A 37 -9.01 -8.94 -15.08
N THR A 38 -8.35 -8.07 -14.32
CA THR A 38 -7.64 -6.89 -14.87
C THR A 38 -6.49 -7.33 -15.79
N VAL A 39 -5.75 -8.37 -15.40
CA VAL A 39 -4.71 -8.98 -16.24
C VAL A 39 -5.34 -9.56 -17.51
N SER A 40 -6.46 -10.29 -17.39
CA SER A 40 -7.17 -10.87 -18.53
C SER A 40 -7.64 -9.82 -19.54
N ASP A 41 -8.19 -8.70 -19.07
CA ASP A 41 -8.63 -7.60 -19.93
C ASP A 41 -7.45 -7.00 -20.72
N VAL A 42 -6.32 -6.78 -20.03
CA VAL A 42 -5.11 -6.25 -20.66
C VAL A 42 -4.51 -7.26 -21.65
N LEU A 43 -4.62 -8.57 -21.36
CA LEU A 43 -4.20 -9.63 -22.26
C LEU A 43 -5.03 -9.66 -23.54
N GLU A 44 -6.35 -9.52 -23.43
CA GLU A 44 -7.25 -9.53 -24.57
C GLU A 44 -7.04 -8.32 -25.47
N VAL A 45 -6.84 -7.13 -24.89
CA VAL A 45 -6.71 -5.90 -25.68
C VAL A 45 -5.30 -5.75 -26.29
N LEU A 46 -4.24 -6.10 -25.54
CA LEU A 46 -2.87 -5.96 -26.03
C LEU A 46 -2.36 -7.19 -26.80
N GLU A 47 -3.08 -8.33 -26.72
CA GLU A 47 -2.70 -9.63 -27.30
C GLU A 47 -1.26 -10.06 -26.91
N ILE A 48 -0.96 -10.07 -25.61
CA ILE A 48 0.37 -10.37 -25.06
C ILE A 48 0.33 -11.58 -24.11
N ASN A 49 1.51 -12.01 -23.59
CA ASN A 49 1.59 -13.08 -22.59
C ASN A 49 1.22 -12.56 -21.18
N GLU A 50 0.69 -13.42 -20.30
CA GLU A 50 0.27 -13.11 -18.92
C GLU A 50 1.39 -12.45 -18.12
N GLY A 51 2.62 -12.98 -18.25
CA GLY A 51 3.80 -12.39 -17.60
C GLY A 51 4.08 -10.95 -18.07
N VAL A 52 3.90 -10.68 -19.36
CA VAL A 52 4.14 -9.36 -19.98
C VAL A 52 3.07 -8.36 -19.54
N ALA A 53 1.78 -8.74 -19.58
CA ALA A 53 0.68 -7.90 -19.11
C ALA A 53 0.85 -7.52 -17.63
N ARG A 54 1.27 -8.48 -16.81
CA ARG A 54 1.51 -8.27 -15.38
C ARG A 54 2.66 -7.29 -15.10
N ILE A 55 3.75 -7.38 -15.86
CA ILE A 55 4.89 -6.46 -15.77
C ILE A 55 4.47 -5.04 -16.16
N LEU A 56 3.69 -4.90 -17.25
CA LEU A 56 3.16 -3.62 -17.68
C LEU A 56 2.26 -3.00 -16.61
N LEU A 57 1.30 -3.78 -16.09
CA LEU A 57 0.43 -3.33 -15.00
C LEU A 57 1.26 -2.88 -13.80
N GLN A 58 2.28 -3.64 -13.40
CA GLN A 58 3.16 -3.24 -12.30
C GLN A 58 3.90 -1.91 -12.56
N LYS A 59 4.46 -1.71 -13.76
CA LYS A 59 5.12 -0.45 -14.17
C LYS A 59 4.17 0.74 -14.09
N TYR A 60 2.91 0.52 -14.45
CA TYR A 60 1.85 1.53 -14.44
C TYR A 60 1.00 1.50 -13.16
N ARG A 61 1.54 0.95 -12.07
CA ARG A 61 0.89 0.98 -10.75
C ARG A 61 -0.48 0.32 -10.71
N TRP A 62 -0.67 -0.71 -11.54
CA TRP A 62 -1.91 -1.44 -11.80
C TRP A 62 -3.06 -0.56 -12.35
N ASN A 63 -2.77 0.68 -12.72
CA ASN A 63 -3.74 1.60 -13.32
C ASN A 63 -3.97 1.25 -14.79
N LYS A 64 -5.06 0.50 -15.03
CA LYS A 64 -5.54 0.11 -16.35
C LYS A 64 -5.77 1.34 -17.23
N ASP A 65 -6.42 2.39 -16.73
CA ASP A 65 -6.75 3.56 -17.54
C ASP A 65 -5.47 4.28 -18.02
N VAL A 66 -4.52 4.54 -17.12
CA VAL A 66 -3.23 5.16 -17.47
C VAL A 66 -2.38 4.28 -18.39
N LEU A 67 -2.43 2.96 -18.20
CA LEU A 67 -1.78 2.01 -19.10
C LEU A 67 -2.38 2.10 -20.51
N MET A 68 -3.71 2.13 -20.60
CA MET A 68 -4.46 2.17 -21.85
C MET A 68 -4.29 3.51 -22.56
N ASP A 69 -4.34 4.63 -21.84
CA ASP A 69 -4.08 5.97 -22.37
C ASP A 69 -2.70 6.04 -23.04
N LYS A 70 -1.66 5.58 -22.34
CA LYS A 70 -0.30 5.55 -22.90
C LYS A 70 -0.14 4.57 -24.06
N PHE A 71 -0.89 3.48 -24.05
CA PHE A 71 -0.92 2.56 -25.18
C PHE A 71 -1.56 3.23 -26.41
N TYR A 72 -2.69 3.94 -26.24
CA TYR A 72 -3.36 4.65 -27.33
C TYR A 72 -2.59 5.89 -27.82
N GLU A 73 -1.74 6.50 -26.98
CA GLU A 73 -0.81 7.56 -27.36
C GLU A 73 0.38 7.06 -28.20
N SER A 74 0.72 5.77 -28.09
CA SER A 74 1.85 5.19 -28.79
C SER A 74 1.54 4.94 -30.27
N ALA A 75 2.56 5.09 -31.13
CA ALA A 75 2.38 4.94 -32.59
C ALA A 75 2.04 3.51 -33.02
N ASP A 76 2.55 2.51 -32.29
CA ASP A 76 2.31 1.09 -32.54
C ASP A 76 2.57 0.25 -31.28
N ARG A 77 1.91 -0.92 -31.21
CA ARG A 77 2.02 -1.87 -30.09
C ARG A 77 3.46 -2.25 -29.78
N ASN A 78 4.29 -2.48 -30.80
CA ASN A 78 5.65 -2.97 -30.58
C ASN A 78 6.55 -1.85 -30.03
N SER A 79 6.35 -0.61 -30.46
CA SER A 79 7.02 0.57 -29.91
C SER A 79 6.70 0.73 -28.42
N PHE A 80 5.43 0.60 -28.03
CA PHE A 80 5.01 0.65 -26.62
C PHE A 80 5.67 -0.46 -25.78
N LEU A 81 5.63 -1.70 -26.26
CA LEU A 81 6.21 -2.85 -25.56
C LEU A 81 7.74 -2.78 -25.46
N THR A 82 8.39 -2.15 -26.44
CA THR A 82 9.83 -1.90 -26.47
C THR A 82 10.23 -0.80 -25.49
N GLU A 83 9.48 0.31 -25.44
CA GLU A 83 9.66 1.37 -24.45
C GLU A 83 9.38 0.89 -23.02
N ALA A 84 8.45 -0.07 -22.90
CA ALA A 84 8.18 -0.75 -21.66
C ALA A 84 9.29 -1.72 -21.21
N ASN A 85 10.29 -1.99 -22.07
CA ASN A 85 11.35 -2.99 -21.88
C ASN A 85 10.82 -4.42 -21.65
N VAL A 86 9.68 -4.75 -22.26
CA VAL A 86 9.07 -6.10 -22.17
C VAL A 86 9.26 -6.90 -23.46
N ILE A 87 9.59 -6.22 -24.57
CA ILE A 87 10.06 -6.82 -25.81
C ILE A 87 11.46 -6.27 -26.15
N PRO A 88 12.37 -7.10 -26.69
CA PRO A 88 13.70 -6.65 -27.09
C PRO A 88 13.66 -5.57 -28.19
N LYS A 89 14.52 -4.55 -28.04
CA LYS A 89 14.70 -3.44 -29.01
C LYS A 89 15.17 -3.88 -30.40
N THR A 90 15.71 -5.09 -30.51
CA THR A 90 16.26 -5.64 -31.75
C THR A 90 15.96 -7.14 -31.84
N VAL A 91 15.65 -7.59 -33.05
CA VAL A 91 15.47 -9.02 -33.38
C VAL A 91 16.73 -9.80 -32.97
N PRO A 92 16.61 -10.98 -32.34
CA PRO A 92 17.76 -11.70 -31.83
C PRO A 92 18.64 -12.18 -32.98
N VAL A 93 19.93 -11.84 -32.92
CA VAL A 93 20.95 -12.63 -33.60
C VAL A 93 21.02 -13.95 -32.83
N LEU A 94 20.72 -15.08 -33.49
CA LEU A 94 20.92 -16.41 -32.90
C LEU A 94 22.41 -16.57 -32.58
N ASN A 95 22.78 -16.36 -31.32
CA ASN A 95 24.11 -16.66 -30.86
C ASN A 95 24.19 -18.18 -30.68
N THR A 96 25.03 -18.83 -31.49
CA THR A 96 25.36 -20.26 -31.40
C THR A 96 26.56 -20.44 -30.48
N GLN A 97 26.49 -19.89 -29.26
CA GLN A 97 27.58 -20.05 -28.29
C GLN A 97 27.46 -21.43 -27.65
N GLU A 98 28.56 -22.19 -27.63
CA GLU A 98 28.61 -23.55 -27.06
C GLU A 98 29.10 -23.53 -25.60
N GLU A 99 29.57 -22.39 -25.11
CA GLU A 99 30.16 -22.24 -23.76
C GLU A 99 29.51 -21.05 -23.03
N CYS A 100 29.29 -21.19 -21.73
CA CYS A 100 28.70 -20.13 -20.90
C CYS A 100 29.72 -19.01 -20.64
N GLU A 101 29.44 -17.76 -21.03
CA GLU A 101 30.37 -16.63 -20.83
C GLU A 101 30.57 -16.24 -19.36
N ILE A 102 29.70 -16.69 -18.45
CA ILE A 102 29.76 -16.36 -17.01
C ILE A 102 30.64 -17.35 -16.25
N CYS A 103 30.43 -18.65 -16.48
CA CYS A 103 31.13 -19.72 -15.75
C CYS A 103 32.15 -20.47 -16.61
N CYS A 104 32.29 -20.13 -17.89
CA CYS A 104 33.19 -20.76 -18.87
C CYS A 104 32.99 -22.29 -18.98
N ASP A 105 31.77 -22.77 -18.73
CA ASP A 105 31.45 -24.20 -18.78
C ASP A 105 30.85 -24.56 -20.14
N THR A 106 31.38 -25.63 -20.74
CA THR A 106 31.11 -26.10 -22.09
C THR A 106 30.16 -27.29 -22.11
N GLU A 107 29.93 -27.94 -20.96
CA GLU A 107 29.04 -29.11 -20.84
C GLU A 107 27.63 -28.73 -20.37
N THR A 108 27.30 -27.44 -20.41
CA THR A 108 26.03 -26.92 -19.89
C THR A 108 25.11 -26.46 -21.00
N GLN A 109 23.82 -26.79 -20.87
CA GLN A 109 22.81 -26.26 -21.76
C GLN A 109 22.65 -24.76 -21.48
N LEU A 110 22.89 -23.94 -22.51
CA LEU A 110 22.63 -22.51 -22.47
C LEU A 110 21.16 -22.26 -22.78
N ASP A 111 20.55 -21.38 -21.99
CA ASP A 111 19.22 -20.85 -22.27
C ASP A 111 19.28 -19.32 -22.18
N GLY A 112 18.41 -18.69 -22.95
CA GLY A 112 18.42 -17.24 -23.11
C GLY A 112 17.03 -16.63 -23.02
N LEU A 113 17.05 -15.30 -23.01
CA LEU A 113 15.85 -14.47 -23.08
C LEU A 113 15.65 -13.96 -24.51
N ALA A 114 14.50 -13.34 -24.76
CA ALA A 114 14.17 -12.76 -26.06
C ALA A 114 15.20 -11.71 -26.55
N CYS A 115 15.98 -11.10 -25.64
CA CYS A 115 17.08 -10.20 -26.00
C CYS A 115 18.29 -10.90 -26.65
N GLY A 116 18.35 -12.23 -26.66
CA GLY A 116 19.45 -12.99 -27.25
C GLY A 116 20.62 -13.28 -26.29
N HIS A 117 20.62 -12.71 -25.07
CA HIS A 117 21.61 -13.05 -24.04
C HIS A 117 21.34 -14.45 -23.47
N GLN A 118 22.38 -15.29 -23.49
CA GLN A 118 22.33 -16.69 -23.08
C GLN A 118 23.29 -16.95 -21.92
N ALA A 119 22.88 -17.81 -21.01
CA ALA A 119 23.73 -18.31 -19.94
C ALA A 119 23.28 -19.71 -19.51
N CYS A 120 24.13 -20.44 -18.81
CA CYS A 120 23.74 -21.73 -18.26
C CYS A 120 22.68 -21.54 -17.16
N VAL A 121 21.83 -22.55 -16.98
CA VAL A 121 20.74 -22.54 -15.97
C VAL A 121 21.26 -22.24 -14.55
N ASN A 122 22.47 -22.69 -14.22
CA ASN A 122 23.08 -22.44 -12.92
C ASN A 122 23.43 -20.96 -12.71
N CYS A 123 23.92 -20.27 -13.74
CA CYS A 123 24.22 -18.85 -13.65
C CYS A 123 22.95 -18.00 -13.56
N TRP A 124 21.92 -18.35 -14.34
CA TRP A 124 20.59 -17.76 -14.19
C TRP A 124 20.04 -17.96 -12.77
N LYS A 125 20.17 -19.16 -12.23
CA LYS A 125 19.73 -19.47 -10.86
C LYS A 125 20.44 -18.61 -9.82
N LEU A 126 21.76 -18.47 -9.89
CA LEU A 126 22.54 -17.66 -8.94
C LEU A 126 22.18 -16.18 -9.04
N TYR A 127 22.08 -15.65 -10.26
CA TYR A 127 21.66 -14.27 -10.51
C TYR A 127 20.26 -14.01 -9.94
N LEU A 128 19.30 -14.88 -10.23
CA LEU A 128 17.93 -14.77 -9.70
C LEU A 128 17.92 -14.86 -8.18
N ALA A 129 18.71 -15.75 -7.57
CA ALA A 129 18.79 -15.90 -6.12
C ALA A 129 19.27 -14.61 -5.42
N GLU A 130 20.25 -13.90 -6.01
CA GLU A 130 20.74 -12.62 -5.51
C GLU A 130 19.67 -11.52 -5.65
N ARG A 131 19.07 -11.38 -6.84
CA ARG A 131 18.04 -10.37 -7.12
C ARG A 131 16.77 -10.55 -6.28
N ILE A 132 16.33 -11.80 -6.08
CA ILE A 132 15.24 -12.17 -5.17
C ILE A 132 15.66 -11.96 -3.71
N GLY A 133 16.94 -12.20 -3.38
CA GLY A 133 17.55 -11.93 -2.09
C GLY A 133 17.44 -10.46 -1.68
N ASP A 134 17.70 -9.57 -2.63
CA ASP A 134 17.62 -8.11 -2.46
C ASP A 134 16.19 -7.57 -2.50
N GLY A 135 15.20 -8.43 -2.77
CA GLY A 135 13.79 -8.05 -2.78
C GLY A 135 13.35 -7.30 -4.05
N GLN A 136 14.11 -7.42 -5.15
CA GLN A 136 13.75 -6.77 -6.40
C GLN A 136 12.59 -7.51 -7.09
N SER A 137 11.49 -6.80 -7.31
CA SER A 137 10.27 -7.33 -7.94
C SER A 137 10.28 -7.29 -9.46
N GLU A 138 11.13 -6.45 -10.02
CA GLU A 138 11.39 -6.26 -11.46
C GLU A 138 12.82 -6.74 -11.69
N ILE A 139 12.95 -7.94 -12.25
CA ILE A 139 14.25 -8.54 -12.51
C ILE A 139 14.58 -8.31 -13.97
N GLU A 140 15.68 -7.60 -14.21
CA GLU A 140 16.22 -7.33 -15.54
C GLU A 140 17.15 -8.46 -15.99
N CYS A 141 17.45 -8.49 -17.29
CA CYS A 141 18.41 -9.40 -17.90
C CYS A 141 19.76 -9.36 -17.15
N LEU A 142 20.51 -10.48 -17.22
CA LEU A 142 21.80 -10.60 -16.56
C LEU A 142 22.84 -9.60 -17.13
N ASP A 143 22.68 -9.18 -18.37
CA ASP A 143 23.63 -8.28 -19.04
C ASP A 143 23.40 -6.83 -18.57
N SER A 144 24.47 -6.20 -18.09
CA SER A 144 24.44 -4.83 -17.56
C SER A 144 23.99 -3.75 -18.55
N SER A 145 24.01 -4.04 -19.84
CA SER A 145 23.55 -3.13 -20.90
C SER A 145 22.11 -3.40 -21.35
N CYS A 146 21.44 -4.41 -20.75
CA CYS A 146 20.13 -4.89 -21.14
C CYS A 146 19.09 -4.72 -20.02
N ASN A 147 18.13 -3.82 -20.23
CA ASN A 147 17.04 -3.58 -19.26
C ASN A 147 15.80 -4.46 -19.54
N LEU A 148 15.93 -5.55 -20.34
CA LEU A 148 14.81 -6.41 -20.65
C LEU A 148 14.34 -7.13 -19.37
N LEU A 149 13.06 -6.99 -19.03
CA LEU A 149 12.48 -7.66 -17.87
C LEU A 149 12.27 -9.16 -18.14
N ILE A 150 12.60 -9.99 -17.16
CA ILE A 150 12.48 -11.44 -17.27
C ILE A 150 11.02 -11.86 -17.04
N GLU A 151 10.46 -12.61 -18.00
CA GLU A 151 9.13 -13.21 -17.87
C GLU A 151 9.07 -14.28 -16.77
N ASP A 152 7.90 -14.38 -16.13
CA ASP A 152 7.67 -15.27 -14.99
C ASP A 152 7.88 -16.74 -15.33
N GLU A 153 7.47 -17.15 -16.54
CA GLU A 153 7.66 -18.52 -17.02
C GLU A 153 9.15 -18.88 -17.07
N LYS A 154 9.99 -17.93 -17.51
CA LYS A 154 11.44 -18.10 -17.56
C LYS A 154 12.06 -18.14 -16.16
N VAL A 155 11.62 -17.28 -15.23
CA VAL A 155 12.04 -17.36 -13.82
C VAL A 155 11.70 -18.73 -13.22
N ARG A 156 10.48 -19.22 -13.45
CA ARG A 156 10.03 -20.54 -12.97
C ARG A 156 10.79 -21.69 -13.63
N HIS A 157 11.15 -21.55 -14.91
CA HIS A 157 11.98 -22.51 -15.63
C HIS A 157 13.36 -22.64 -14.99
N PHE A 158 14.05 -21.52 -14.74
CA PHE A 158 15.39 -21.52 -14.14
C PHE A 158 15.41 -21.95 -12.67
N LEU A 159 14.34 -21.69 -11.93
CA LEU A 159 14.23 -22.02 -10.51
C LEU A 159 13.46 -23.34 -10.23
N LYS A 160 13.15 -24.14 -11.24
CA LYS A 160 12.32 -25.37 -11.11
C LYS A 160 12.77 -26.32 -10.00
N ASN A 161 14.06 -26.37 -9.71
CA ASN A 161 14.65 -27.26 -8.69
C ASN A 161 14.86 -26.59 -7.32
N ASP A 162 14.48 -25.33 -7.14
CA ASP A 162 14.70 -24.56 -5.91
C ASP A 162 13.40 -23.97 -5.34
N GLN A 163 12.63 -24.84 -4.68
CA GLN A 163 11.30 -24.53 -4.16
C GLN A 163 11.29 -23.34 -3.19
N LYS A 164 12.35 -23.17 -2.39
CA LYS A 164 12.44 -22.06 -1.42
C LYS A 164 12.57 -20.71 -2.11
N LEU A 165 13.36 -20.63 -3.19
CA LEU A 165 13.50 -19.40 -3.97
C LEU A 165 12.24 -19.09 -4.76
N LEU A 166 11.54 -20.11 -5.27
CA LEU A 166 10.22 -19.95 -5.90
C LEU A 166 9.19 -19.39 -4.92
N GLU A 167 9.12 -19.94 -3.71
CA GLU A 167 8.22 -19.43 -2.66
C GLU A 167 8.53 -17.98 -2.29
N ARG A 168 9.82 -17.62 -2.19
CA ARG A 168 10.25 -16.24 -1.90
C ARG A 168 9.93 -15.29 -3.06
N PHE A 169 10.12 -15.74 -4.30
CA PHE A 169 9.71 -15.00 -5.49
C PHE A 169 8.19 -14.77 -5.48
N ASP A 170 7.39 -15.81 -5.26
CA ASP A 170 5.94 -15.71 -5.18
C ASP A 170 5.48 -14.77 -4.03
N GLN A 171 6.16 -14.81 -2.87
CA GLN A 171 5.90 -13.88 -1.77
C GLN A 171 6.21 -12.42 -2.14
N LEU A 172 7.38 -12.14 -2.72
CA LEU A 172 7.74 -10.78 -3.16
C LEU A 172 6.76 -10.27 -4.21
N ARG A 173 6.37 -11.13 -5.15
CA ARG A 173 5.36 -10.82 -6.18
C ARG A 173 4.00 -10.51 -5.57
N ASN A 174 3.53 -11.35 -4.64
CA ASN A 174 2.27 -11.12 -3.94
C ASN A 174 2.30 -9.84 -3.11
N LEU A 175 3.43 -9.54 -2.44
CA LEU A 175 3.59 -8.31 -1.65
C LEU A 175 3.56 -7.05 -2.52
N VAL A 176 4.19 -7.07 -3.70
CA VAL A 176 4.17 -5.93 -4.62
C VAL A 176 2.78 -5.74 -5.20
N SER A 177 2.12 -6.83 -5.63
CA SER A 177 0.74 -6.81 -6.09
C SER A 177 -0.24 -6.27 -5.04
N ILE A 178 -0.19 -6.80 -3.80
CA ILE A 178 -1.03 -6.37 -2.69
C ILE A 178 -0.75 -4.91 -2.32
N LYS A 179 0.53 -4.51 -2.21
CA LYS A 179 0.87 -3.10 -1.93
C LYS A 179 0.44 -2.17 -3.05
N MET A 180 0.44 -2.62 -4.30
CA MET A 180 0.08 -1.77 -5.44
C MET A 180 -1.43 -1.60 -5.60
N GLU A 181 -2.22 -2.65 -5.40
CA GLU A 181 -3.68 -2.54 -5.34
C GLU A 181 -4.13 -1.73 -4.12
N GLN A 182 -3.48 -1.91 -2.97
CA GLN A 182 -3.68 -1.03 -1.81
C GLN A 182 -3.37 0.42 -2.16
N ILE A 183 -2.30 0.72 -2.92
CA ILE A 183 -1.99 2.08 -3.37
C ILE A 183 -3.03 2.60 -4.37
N GLN A 184 -3.64 1.72 -5.17
CA GLN A 184 -4.55 2.07 -6.24
C GLN A 184 -6.00 2.29 -5.78
N GLU A 185 -6.52 1.42 -4.91
CA GLU A 185 -7.79 1.62 -4.17
C GLU A 185 -7.71 2.84 -3.24
N CYS A 186 -6.51 3.14 -2.72
CA CYS A 186 -6.26 4.36 -1.96
C CYS A 186 -6.28 5.65 -2.81
N THR A 187 -6.08 5.56 -4.13
CA THR A 187 -5.97 6.77 -4.98
C THR A 187 -7.28 7.34 -5.49
N SER A 188 -8.42 6.63 -5.44
CA SER A 188 -9.67 7.19 -6.01
C SER A 188 -10.63 7.80 -4.99
N LYS A 189 -10.69 7.36 -3.71
CA LYS A 189 -11.43 8.06 -2.63
C LYS A 189 -11.19 7.58 -1.16
N SER A 190 -10.69 6.37 -0.90
CA SER A 190 -10.70 5.74 0.45
C SER A 190 -9.48 5.97 1.39
N TRP A 191 -8.35 6.53 0.93
CA TRP A 191 -7.17 6.70 1.82
C TRP A 191 -7.41 7.64 3.01
N ASN A 192 -8.34 8.59 2.88
CA ASN A 192 -8.73 9.45 3.99
C ASN A 192 -9.57 8.69 5.05
N ASP A 193 -10.27 7.62 4.66
CA ASP A 193 -11.21 6.88 5.49
C ASP A 193 -10.55 5.76 6.30
N VAL A 194 -9.35 5.27 5.94
CA VAL A 194 -8.60 4.35 6.84
C VAL A 194 -7.59 5.12 7.71
N ARG A 195 -7.18 6.31 7.26
CA ARG A 195 -6.24 7.16 8.01
C ARG A 195 -6.80 7.61 9.35
N PHE A 196 -8.12 7.77 9.49
CA PHE A 196 -8.70 8.14 10.79
C PHE A 196 -8.58 7.00 11.81
N LEU A 197 -8.71 5.74 11.41
CA LEU A 197 -8.50 4.57 12.28
C LEU A 197 -7.02 4.43 12.68
N GLN A 198 -6.09 4.61 11.73
CA GLN A 198 -4.67 4.62 12.04
C GLN A 198 -4.33 5.74 13.04
N LYS A 199 -4.84 6.95 12.81
CA LYS A 199 -4.68 8.09 13.72
C LYS A 199 -5.30 7.80 15.09
N ALA A 200 -6.43 7.09 15.15
CA ALA A 200 -7.05 6.69 16.40
C ALA A 200 -6.16 5.73 17.21
N ILE A 201 -5.57 4.73 16.55
CA ILE A 201 -4.63 3.78 17.16
C ILE A 201 -3.37 4.50 17.68
N ASP A 202 -2.82 5.44 16.91
CA ASP A 202 -1.65 6.24 17.31
C ASP A 202 -1.96 7.11 18.55
N ILE A 203 -3.12 7.76 18.57
CA ILE A 203 -3.61 8.55 19.71
C ILE A 203 -3.81 7.66 20.93
N LEU A 204 -4.46 6.51 20.77
CA LEU A 204 -4.73 5.56 21.83
C LEU A 204 -3.43 5.05 22.45
N SER A 205 -2.46 4.68 21.62
CA SER A 205 -1.13 4.23 22.05
C SER A 205 -0.40 5.32 22.83
N THR A 206 -0.48 6.57 22.36
CA THR A 206 0.12 7.72 23.04
C THR A 206 -0.54 8.01 24.40
N CYS A 207 -1.86 7.87 24.50
CA CYS A 207 -2.62 8.06 25.74
C CYS A 207 -2.33 6.94 26.75
N ARG A 208 -2.29 5.67 26.32
CA ARG A 208 -1.88 4.53 27.17
C ARG A 208 -0.47 4.69 27.71
N ARG A 209 0.47 5.12 26.88
CA ARG A 209 1.83 5.43 27.33
C ARG A 209 1.86 6.58 28.34
N THR A 210 1.04 7.60 28.14
CA THR A 210 0.91 8.71 29.09
C THR A 210 0.37 8.20 30.43
N LEU A 211 -0.71 7.42 30.41
CA LEU A 211 -1.31 6.79 31.59
C LEU A 211 -0.29 5.94 32.37
N MET A 212 0.54 5.15 31.69
CA MET A 212 1.61 4.40 32.33
C MET A 212 2.52 5.30 33.18
N TYR A 213 2.91 6.47 32.66
CA TYR A 213 3.73 7.42 33.41
C TYR A 213 2.94 8.19 34.48
N THR A 214 1.62 8.41 34.30
CA THR A 214 0.81 9.07 35.33
C THR A 214 0.71 8.24 36.60
N TYR A 215 0.66 6.90 36.52
CA TYR A 215 0.70 6.06 37.72
C TYR A 215 2.04 6.15 38.45
N ILE A 216 3.15 6.22 37.73
CA ILE A 216 4.49 6.40 38.33
C ILE A 216 4.56 7.79 39.00
N PHE A 217 4.06 8.83 38.33
CA PHE A 217 4.01 10.17 38.89
C PHE A 217 3.14 10.23 40.14
N ALA A 218 1.94 9.63 40.12
CA ALA A 218 1.03 9.58 41.26
C ALA A 218 1.62 8.84 42.46
N PHE A 219 2.38 7.77 42.21
CA PHE A 219 2.99 6.94 43.26
C PHE A 219 3.90 7.76 44.17
N TYR A 220 4.72 8.65 43.59
CA TYR A 220 5.63 9.50 44.35
C TYR A 220 4.98 10.80 44.83
N LEU A 221 3.74 11.09 44.47
CA LEU A 221 3.12 12.36 44.78
C LEU A 221 2.54 12.35 46.21
N GLN A 222 2.87 13.36 47.02
CA GLN A 222 2.32 13.46 48.36
C GLN A 222 0.80 13.74 48.32
N GLU A 223 0.06 13.24 49.31
CA GLU A 223 -1.37 13.52 49.46
C GLU A 223 -1.65 15.02 49.66
N GLY A 224 -2.72 15.49 49.02
CA GLY A 224 -3.18 16.87 49.10
C GLY A 224 -4.07 17.24 47.91
N ASN A 225 -4.61 18.46 47.92
CA ASN A 225 -5.57 18.93 46.92
C ASN A 225 -5.05 18.80 45.48
N ASN A 226 -3.75 19.06 45.26
CA ASN A 226 -3.16 19.00 43.92
C ASN A 226 -3.11 17.56 43.39
N ARG A 227 -2.89 16.58 44.27
CA ARG A 227 -2.94 15.16 43.95
C ARG A 227 -4.35 14.70 43.65
N GLU A 228 -5.34 15.12 44.44
CA GLU A 228 -6.75 14.78 44.19
C GLU A 228 -7.22 15.30 42.81
N LEU A 229 -6.87 16.54 42.46
CA LEU A 229 -7.14 17.12 41.14
C LEU A 229 -6.43 16.35 40.01
N PHE A 230 -5.17 15.96 40.23
CA PHE A 230 -4.42 15.15 39.27
C PHE A 230 -5.06 13.77 39.07
N GLU A 231 -5.42 13.07 40.15
CA GLU A 231 -6.06 11.76 40.10
C GLU A 231 -7.45 11.83 39.44
N SER A 232 -8.19 12.92 39.65
CA SER A 232 -9.43 13.18 38.92
C SER A 232 -9.19 13.31 37.41
N ASN A 233 -8.18 14.09 37.00
CA ASN A 233 -7.81 14.22 35.59
C ASN A 233 -7.31 12.90 34.99
N GLN A 234 -6.57 12.11 35.75
CA GLN A 234 -6.08 10.78 35.35
C GLN A 234 -7.25 9.82 35.11
N LYS A 235 -8.22 9.78 36.02
CA LYS A 235 -9.41 8.94 35.91
C LYS A 235 -10.25 9.30 34.69
N ASP A 236 -10.41 10.58 34.40
CA ASP A 236 -11.10 11.04 33.20
C ASP A 236 -10.38 10.59 31.91
N LEU A 237 -9.04 10.64 31.90
CA LEU A 237 -8.24 10.15 30.78
C LEU A 237 -8.36 8.63 30.61
N GLU A 238 -8.30 7.88 31.70
CA GLU A 238 -8.43 6.42 31.71
C GLU A 238 -9.81 5.99 31.16
N MET A 239 -10.89 6.54 31.70
CA MET A 239 -12.25 6.26 31.24
C MET A 239 -12.47 6.61 29.77
N THR A 240 -11.90 7.72 29.30
CA THR A 240 -11.99 8.12 27.88
C THR A 240 -11.18 7.17 26.99
N THR A 241 -10.03 6.69 27.46
CA THR A 241 -9.17 5.73 26.76
C THR A 241 -9.88 4.38 26.58
N GLU A 242 -10.55 3.90 27.64
CA GLU A 242 -11.35 2.68 27.58
C GLU A 242 -12.58 2.83 26.69
N THR A 243 -13.23 4.00 26.70
CA THR A 243 -14.36 4.28 25.81
C THR A 243 -13.98 4.18 24.33
N LEU A 244 -12.83 4.74 23.93
CA LEU A 244 -12.35 4.62 22.55
C LEU A 244 -11.91 3.18 22.24
N THR A 245 -11.28 2.48 23.19
CA THR A 245 -10.88 1.08 23.03
C THR A 245 -12.10 0.19 22.79
N GLY A 246 -13.11 0.27 23.65
CA GLY A 246 -14.34 -0.53 23.52
C GLY A 246 -15.10 -0.24 22.23
N PHE A 247 -15.13 1.02 21.80
CA PHE A 247 -15.73 1.40 20.51
C PHE A 247 -14.98 0.75 19.33
N LEU A 248 -13.65 0.81 19.32
CA LEU A 248 -12.82 0.19 18.27
C LEU A 248 -12.85 -1.34 18.30
N GLU A 249 -13.14 -1.98 19.43
CA GLU A 249 -13.17 -3.44 19.55
C GLU A 249 -14.54 -4.05 19.23
N ASN A 250 -15.64 -3.33 19.49
CA ASN A 250 -16.98 -3.92 19.49
C ASN A 250 -17.98 -3.25 18.51
N GLU A 251 -17.74 -2.02 18.06
CA GLU A 251 -18.72 -1.25 17.26
C GLU A 251 -18.31 -1.09 15.78
N LEU A 252 -17.31 -1.84 15.32
CA LEU A 252 -16.85 -1.79 13.93
C LEU A 252 -17.74 -2.56 12.92
N GLU A 253 -18.57 -3.49 13.38
CA GLU A 253 -19.25 -4.45 12.50
C GLU A 253 -20.64 -3.99 11.99
N ASP A 254 -21.24 -2.95 12.59
CA ASP A 254 -22.66 -2.59 12.36
C ASP A 254 -22.92 -1.11 11.96
N GLN A 255 -21.89 -0.29 11.67
CA GLN A 255 -22.05 1.15 11.38
C GLN A 255 -21.64 1.56 9.96
N ASP A 256 -22.36 2.53 9.40
CA ASP A 256 -21.96 3.22 8.16
C ASP A 256 -20.63 3.96 8.33
N VAL A 257 -19.77 3.91 7.31
CA VAL A 257 -18.38 4.41 7.35
C VAL A 257 -18.31 5.90 7.67
N THR A 258 -19.27 6.71 7.21
CA THR A 258 -19.27 8.16 7.47
C THR A 258 -19.62 8.49 8.92
N THR A 259 -20.53 7.71 9.51
CA THR A 259 -20.92 7.82 10.91
C THR A 259 -19.78 7.33 11.82
N LEU A 260 -19.19 6.18 11.47
CA LEU A 260 -18.02 5.62 12.15
C LEU A 260 -16.84 6.60 12.14
N MET A 261 -16.54 7.21 11.00
CA MET A 261 -15.48 8.21 10.87
C MET A 261 -15.68 9.39 11.81
N THR A 262 -16.90 9.94 11.84
CA THR A 262 -17.24 11.09 12.69
C THR A 262 -17.10 10.72 14.16
N ASP A 263 -17.64 9.57 14.56
CA ASP A 263 -17.61 9.11 15.95
C ASP A 263 -16.19 8.79 16.44
N VAL A 264 -15.37 8.12 15.62
CA VAL A 264 -13.97 7.87 15.97
C VAL A 264 -13.21 9.19 16.11
N GLN A 265 -13.41 10.14 15.20
CA GLN A 265 -12.73 11.44 15.25
C GLN A 265 -13.13 12.26 16.49
N ASP A 266 -14.41 12.26 16.85
CA ASP A 266 -14.91 12.95 18.03
C ASP A 266 -14.34 12.38 19.32
N LYS A 267 -14.35 11.05 19.44
CA LYS A 267 -13.73 10.35 20.58
C LYS A 267 -12.23 10.58 20.64
N CYS A 268 -11.54 10.55 19.50
CA CYS A 268 -10.10 10.85 19.43
C CYS A 268 -9.77 12.27 19.88
N ARG A 269 -10.54 13.25 19.40
CA ARG A 269 -10.38 14.67 19.75
C ARG A 269 -10.60 14.88 21.25
N TYR A 270 -11.65 14.28 21.81
CA TYR A 270 -11.91 14.36 23.24
C TYR A 270 -10.80 13.67 24.07
N LEU A 271 -10.33 12.50 23.65
CA LEU A 271 -9.22 11.79 24.29
C LEU A 271 -7.93 12.62 24.30
N GLN A 272 -7.57 13.22 23.16
CA GLN A 272 -6.43 14.13 23.06
C GLN A 272 -6.58 15.35 23.97
N GLN A 273 -7.78 15.94 24.04
CA GLN A 273 -8.06 17.07 24.92
C GLN A 273 -7.88 16.69 26.39
N ARG A 274 -8.39 15.54 26.83
CA ARG A 274 -8.22 15.06 28.22
C ARG A 274 -6.76 14.82 28.56
N ARG A 275 -5.99 14.25 27.62
CA ARG A 275 -4.54 14.07 27.77
C ARG A 275 -3.84 15.42 27.92
N GLN A 276 -4.20 16.40 27.09
CA GLN A 276 -3.58 17.72 27.10
C GLN A 276 -3.85 18.45 28.43
N ILE A 277 -5.09 18.44 28.92
CA ILE A 277 -5.46 19.04 30.21
C ILE A 277 -4.62 18.44 31.35
N LEU A 278 -4.46 17.11 31.38
CA LEU A 278 -3.65 16.45 32.38
C LEU A 278 -2.19 16.90 32.33
N LEU A 279 -1.60 16.94 31.13
CA LEU A 279 -0.20 17.33 30.95
C LEU A 279 0.04 18.81 31.28
N GLU A 280 -0.86 19.70 30.87
CA GLU A 280 -0.81 21.12 31.20
C GLU A 280 -0.86 21.33 32.71
N TYR A 281 -1.74 20.61 33.41
CA TYR A 281 -1.81 20.66 34.87
C TYR A 281 -0.51 20.17 35.52
N CYS A 282 0.11 19.10 35.00
CA CYS A 282 1.43 18.66 35.45
C CYS A 282 2.52 19.72 35.24
N ILE A 283 2.55 20.35 34.07
CA ILE A 283 3.54 21.38 33.72
C ILE A 283 3.36 22.62 34.59
N GLU A 284 2.13 23.11 34.74
CA GLU A 284 1.83 24.27 35.60
C GLU A 284 2.23 24.01 37.05
N GLY A 285 1.99 22.80 37.57
CA GLY A 285 2.42 22.44 38.91
C GLY A 285 3.94 22.34 39.05
N LEU A 286 4.68 22.02 37.98
CA LEU A 286 6.14 22.05 37.99
C LEU A 286 6.67 23.49 37.98
N ASP A 287 6.14 24.33 37.11
CA ASP A 287 6.55 25.75 36.99
C ASP A 287 6.30 26.52 38.29
N ASN A 288 5.21 26.20 38.97
CA ASN A 288 4.83 26.82 40.25
C ASN A 288 5.43 26.14 41.49
N ASN A 289 6.23 25.08 41.34
CA ASN A 289 6.75 24.24 42.44
C ASN A 289 5.66 23.73 43.39
N THR A 290 4.51 23.40 42.82
CA THR A 290 3.30 22.95 43.53
C THR A 290 3.38 21.46 43.91
N TRP A 291 4.21 20.69 43.22
CA TRP A 291 4.37 19.25 43.46
C TRP A 291 5.33 18.97 44.61
N VAL A 292 4.86 18.19 45.57
CA VAL A 292 5.68 17.66 46.66
C VAL A 292 5.73 16.15 46.50
N PHE A 293 6.94 15.60 46.50
CA PHE A 293 7.18 14.17 46.28
C PHE A 293 7.64 13.50 47.57
N THR A 294 7.14 12.30 47.81
CA THR A 294 7.63 11.42 48.87
C THR A 294 8.94 10.76 48.43
N GLU A 295 9.94 10.73 49.30
CA GLU A 295 11.22 10.00 49.09
C GLU A 295 11.03 8.48 48.96
#